data_AF-A0A1S3JQX8-F1
#
_entry.id   AF-A0A1S3JQX8-F1
#
_cell.length_a   1.000
_cell.length_b   1.000
_cell.length_c   1.000
_cell.angle_alpha   90.00
_cell.angle_beta   90.00
_cell.angle_gamma   90.00
#
_symmetry.space_group_name_H-M   'P 1'
#
loop_
_entity.id
_entity.type
_entity.pdbx_description
1 polymer ?
#
loop_
_entity_poly.entity_id
_entity_poly.type
_entity_poly.pdbx_seq_one_letter_code
_entity_poly.pdbx_strand_id
1 'polypeptide(L)'
;MLSKTTKLYVDLRLRFNEMSINQCQTGVDDNPDIPPELFDNDRSKLAKKVLNNKHSPLSQEFLKKGAPPGVRAELWRQTLGVEVDQIDQLYYEQLKSYVVQHDLLVDSLIYKDVKLTATNDDQYFVFEDYIYQVLFPFSRDTQVLDHFKHSSANPPKSYIRGKLGVEEFAVHYPPNGVIPFHGFAMYVAPLCYIYDDPVVLYYVFRELYMRYFFRLHQISSHPQSIVSLCLLFESLLQSQEPQLFLHLKTIQAQPLRIAFKWLIRAFSGYLDSEQVLLLWDRVLAYNSLEILAVLAVAIFSFRKTNLLQVGTASAAEGVLADITTLKVVPLIQLSLFST
;
A
#
# COMPACT_ATOMS: atom_id res chain seq x y z
N MET A 1 -5.93 21.78 21.20
CA MET A 1 -5.73 21.11 19.90
C MET A 1 -4.34 21.37 19.34
N LEU A 2 -3.91 22.63 19.18
CA LEU A 2 -2.58 23.00 18.65
C LEU A 2 -1.40 22.23 19.27
N SER A 3 -1.32 22.10 20.60
CA SER A 3 -0.21 21.37 21.26
C SER A 3 -0.16 19.87 20.96
N LYS A 4 -1.30 19.22 20.71
CA LYS A 4 -1.35 17.78 20.36
C LYS A 4 -0.89 17.57 18.92
N THR A 5 -1.24 18.49 18.01
CA THR A 5 -0.88 18.36 16.60
C THR A 5 0.58 18.72 16.34
N THR A 6 1.14 19.70 17.05
CA THR A 6 2.59 19.96 17.02
C THR A 6 3.38 18.75 17.50
N LYS A 7 2.92 18.08 18.56
CA LYS A 7 3.55 16.85 19.05
C LYS A 7 3.49 15.72 18.00
N LEU A 8 2.33 15.54 17.37
CA LEU A 8 2.14 14.55 16.30
C LEU A 8 3.11 14.75 15.13
N TYR A 9 3.28 16.00 14.67
CA TYR A 9 4.18 16.30 13.56
C TYR A 9 5.66 16.06 13.93
N VAL A 10 6.06 16.42 15.16
CA VAL A 10 7.41 16.11 15.68
C VAL A 10 7.64 14.60 15.76
N ASP A 11 6.65 13.83 16.24
CA ASP A 11 6.74 12.38 16.35
C ASP A 11 6.92 11.74 14.96
N LEU A 12 6.25 12.25 13.92
CA LEU A 12 6.43 11.79 12.53
C LEU A 12 7.82 12.14 11.98
N ARG A 13 8.33 13.35 12.22
CA ARG A 13 9.71 13.73 11.83
C ARG A 13 10.75 12.82 12.46
N LEU A 14 10.60 12.52 13.75
CA LEU A 14 11.48 11.61 14.47
C LEU A 14 11.39 10.19 13.90
N ARG A 15 10.17 9.70 13.64
CA ARG A 15 9.95 8.37 13.07
C ARG A 15 10.58 8.23 11.69
N PHE A 16 10.38 9.21 10.81
CA PHE A 16 10.85 9.18 9.42
C PHE A 16 12.20 9.88 9.20
N ASN A 17 13.02 10.07 10.25
CA ASN A 17 14.25 10.89 10.20
C ASN A 17 15.27 10.46 9.12
N GLU A 18 15.34 9.15 8.82
CA GLU A 18 16.20 8.63 7.73
C GLU A 18 15.76 9.11 6.34
N MET A 19 14.56 9.68 6.20
CA MET A 19 14.08 10.34 5.00
C MET A 19 14.42 11.84 4.98
N SER A 20 15.18 12.39 5.91
CA SER A 20 15.52 13.83 5.88
C SER A 20 16.25 14.24 4.60
N ILE A 21 16.14 15.52 4.23
CA ILE A 21 16.71 16.08 2.96
C ILE A 21 18.22 15.87 2.86
N ASN A 22 18.92 15.72 3.99
CA ASN A 22 20.37 15.52 4.05
C ASN A 22 20.79 14.04 3.92
N GLN A 23 19.84 13.12 3.77
CA GLN A 23 20.09 11.69 3.61
C GLN A 23 19.87 11.29 2.17
N CYS A 24 20.85 10.64 1.55
CA CYS A 24 20.69 10.11 0.19
C CYS A 24 19.59 9.02 0.16
N GLN A 25 18.77 9.05 -0.88
CA GLN A 25 17.61 8.21 -1.09
C GLN A 25 17.65 7.53 -2.46
N THR A 26 17.23 6.26 -2.49
CA THR A 26 16.82 5.61 -3.75
C THR A 26 15.52 6.26 -4.24
N GLY A 27 15.46 6.53 -5.55
CA GLY A 27 14.42 7.32 -6.22
C GLY A 27 14.67 8.84 -6.26
N VAL A 28 15.85 9.31 -5.83
CA VAL A 28 16.24 10.73 -5.80
C VAL A 28 17.70 10.89 -6.22
N ASP A 29 18.63 10.24 -5.52
CA ASP A 29 20.08 10.41 -5.68
C ASP A 29 20.70 9.37 -6.63
N ASP A 30 19.88 8.46 -7.14
CA ASP A 30 20.15 7.43 -8.16
C ASP A 30 19.81 7.92 -9.58
N ASN A 31 19.67 9.24 -9.77
CA ASN A 31 19.40 9.84 -11.07
C ASN A 31 20.65 9.75 -11.97
N PRO A 32 20.54 9.25 -13.23
CA PRO A 32 21.67 9.19 -14.17
C PRO A 32 22.37 10.54 -14.44
N ASP A 33 21.70 11.67 -14.18
CA ASP A 33 22.28 13.01 -14.32
C ASP A 33 23.25 13.40 -13.18
N ILE A 34 23.28 12.63 -12.09
CA ILE A 34 24.19 12.77 -10.96
C ILE A 34 25.29 11.71 -11.13
N PRO A 35 26.60 12.04 -11.00
CA PRO A 35 27.68 11.06 -11.14
C PRO A 35 27.41 9.80 -10.27
N PRO A 36 27.12 8.64 -10.88
CA PRO A 36 26.55 7.47 -10.20
C PRO A 36 27.56 6.71 -9.32
N GLU A 37 28.80 7.18 -9.26
CA GLU A 37 29.92 6.28 -8.97
C GLU A 37 30.06 5.89 -7.49
N LEU A 38 29.45 6.65 -6.56
CA LEU A 38 29.55 6.38 -5.12
C LEU A 38 28.26 5.84 -4.50
N PHE A 39 27.12 6.54 -4.65
CA PHE A 39 25.90 6.15 -3.94
C PHE A 39 25.35 4.80 -4.40
N ASP A 40 25.05 4.63 -5.68
CA ASP A 40 24.41 3.40 -6.20
C ASP A 40 25.30 2.17 -6.08
N ASN A 41 26.60 2.34 -6.34
CA ASN A 41 27.58 1.26 -6.22
C ASN A 41 27.75 0.79 -4.78
N ASP A 42 27.86 1.71 -3.82
CA ASP A 42 28.00 1.35 -2.40
C ASP A 42 26.69 0.82 -1.83
N ARG A 43 25.55 1.35 -2.28
CA ARG A 43 24.22 0.89 -1.90
C ARG A 43 23.98 -0.55 -2.36
N SER A 44 24.33 -0.87 -3.60
CA SER A 44 24.23 -2.22 -4.15
C SER A 44 25.14 -3.22 -3.43
N LYS A 45 26.38 -2.83 -3.10
CA LYS A 45 27.29 -3.67 -2.30
C LYS A 45 26.75 -3.90 -0.88
N LEU A 46 26.21 -2.87 -0.25
CA LEU A 46 25.60 -2.97 1.07
C LEU A 46 24.37 -3.87 1.05
N ALA A 47 23.50 -3.75 0.05
CA ALA A 47 22.32 -4.60 -0.10
C ALA A 47 22.70 -6.10 -0.13
N LYS A 48 23.74 -6.47 -0.88
CA LYS A 48 24.25 -7.84 -0.91
C LYS A 48 24.70 -8.33 0.48
N LYS A 49 25.39 -7.47 1.25
CA LYS A 49 25.78 -7.80 2.63
C LYS A 49 24.55 -8.00 3.52
N VAL A 50 23.54 -7.13 3.42
CA VAL A 50 22.29 -7.23 4.18
C VAL A 50 21.53 -8.52 3.86
N LEU A 51 21.45 -8.87 2.57
CA LEU A 51 20.80 -10.09 2.13
C LEU A 51 21.52 -11.35 2.63
N ASN A 52 22.85 -11.36 2.58
CA ASN A 52 23.65 -12.49 3.06
C ASN A 52 23.49 -12.76 4.57
N ASN A 53 23.10 -11.76 5.36
CA ASN A 53 22.85 -11.95 6.79
C ASN A 53 21.53 -12.66 7.09
N LYS A 54 20.60 -12.77 6.12
CA LYS A 54 19.28 -13.41 6.29
C LYS A 54 18.52 -12.94 7.55
N HIS A 55 18.68 -11.67 7.89
CA HIS A 55 18.09 -11.06 9.07
C HIS A 55 17.06 -10.00 8.66
N SER A 56 15.78 -10.26 8.96
CA SER A 56 14.66 -9.36 8.59
C SER A 56 14.82 -7.92 9.11
N PRO A 57 15.15 -7.67 10.39
CA PRO A 57 15.37 -6.31 10.90
C PRO A 57 16.46 -5.53 10.16
N LEU A 58 17.50 -6.21 9.68
CA LEU A 58 18.57 -5.55 8.93
C LEU A 58 18.09 -5.11 7.53
N SER A 59 17.26 -5.93 6.88
CA SER A 59 16.61 -5.53 5.60
C SER A 59 15.63 -4.38 5.82
N GLN A 60 14.86 -4.43 6.91
CA GLN A 60 13.95 -3.35 7.29
C GLN A 60 14.69 -2.03 7.52
N GLU A 61 15.81 -2.05 8.25
CA GLU A 61 16.64 -0.86 8.45
C GLU A 61 17.20 -0.33 7.14
N PHE A 62 17.67 -1.24 6.27
CA PHE A 62 18.16 -0.88 4.95
C PHE A 62 17.07 -0.16 4.13
N LEU A 63 15.85 -0.68 4.09
CA LEU A 63 14.75 -0.13 3.29
C LEU A 63 14.35 1.31 3.64
N LYS A 64 14.76 1.86 4.80
CA LYS A 64 14.45 3.25 5.18
C LYS A 64 14.93 4.29 4.15
N LYS A 65 15.99 3.97 3.39
CA LYS A 65 16.51 4.80 2.30
C LYS A 65 16.11 4.30 0.90
N GLY A 66 15.10 3.43 0.82
CA GLY A 66 14.65 2.77 -0.40
C GLY A 66 15.49 1.54 -0.78
N ALA A 67 14.87 0.69 -1.60
CA ALA A 67 15.49 -0.49 -2.20
C ALA A 67 15.98 -0.19 -3.62
N PRO A 68 17.23 -0.55 -3.97
CA PRO A 68 17.66 -0.56 -5.36
C PRO A 68 16.81 -1.55 -6.18
N PRO A 69 16.42 -1.20 -7.42
CA PRO A 69 15.48 -2.01 -8.21
C PRO A 69 15.89 -3.49 -8.35
N GLY A 70 17.17 -3.77 -8.63
CA GLY A 70 17.66 -5.13 -8.89
C GLY A 70 17.76 -6.06 -7.68
N VAL A 71 17.45 -5.59 -6.47
CA VAL A 71 17.45 -6.40 -5.22
C VAL A 71 16.20 -6.17 -4.36
N ARG A 72 15.21 -5.45 -4.89
CA ARG A 72 14.01 -5.04 -4.15
C ARG A 72 13.17 -6.24 -3.73
N ALA A 73 12.97 -7.19 -4.65
CA ALA A 73 12.22 -8.41 -4.41
C ALA A 73 12.80 -9.22 -3.24
N GLU A 74 14.11 -9.41 -3.21
CA GLU A 74 14.81 -10.17 -2.18
C GLU A 74 14.76 -9.46 -0.82
N LEU A 75 14.94 -8.13 -0.81
CA LEU A 75 14.84 -7.34 0.42
C LEU A 75 13.43 -7.43 1.02
N TRP A 76 12.39 -7.31 0.19
CA TRP A 76 11.01 -7.42 0.65
C TRP A 76 10.71 -8.82 1.17
N ARG A 77 11.14 -9.87 0.46
CA ARG A 77 11.02 -11.25 0.94
C ARG A 77 11.69 -11.44 2.29
N GLN A 78 12.93 -10.98 2.46
CA GLN A 78 13.65 -11.10 3.72
C GLN A 78 12.99 -10.28 4.85
N THR A 79 12.53 -9.07 4.58
CA THR A 79 11.80 -8.24 5.55
C THR A 79 10.48 -8.91 5.97
N LEU A 80 9.74 -9.48 5.03
CA LEU A 80 8.49 -10.19 5.29
C LEU A 80 8.72 -11.59 5.87
N GLY A 81 9.94 -12.14 5.78
CA GLY A 81 10.23 -13.51 6.23
C GLY A 81 9.62 -14.57 5.30
N VAL A 82 9.53 -14.27 4.00
CA VAL A 82 8.98 -15.18 2.99
C VAL A 82 10.08 -16.04 2.38
N GLU A 83 10.17 -17.27 2.86
CA GLU A 83 10.92 -18.36 2.23
C GLU A 83 9.90 -19.37 1.71
N VAL A 84 9.94 -19.66 0.41
CA VAL A 84 9.02 -20.60 -0.23
C VAL A 84 9.76 -21.92 -0.40
N ASP A 85 9.24 -22.97 0.24
CA ASP A 85 9.76 -24.33 0.11
C ASP A 85 8.82 -25.24 -0.72
N GLN A 86 9.09 -26.55 -0.72
CA GLN A 86 8.27 -27.52 -1.46
C GLN A 86 6.87 -27.69 -0.84
N ILE A 87 6.74 -27.56 0.47
CA ILE A 87 5.45 -27.65 1.16
C ILE A 87 4.58 -26.48 0.75
N ASP A 88 5.18 -25.28 0.67
CA ASP A 88 4.50 -24.08 0.19
C ASP A 88 4.03 -24.19 -1.26
N GLN A 89 4.87 -24.73 -2.15
CA GLN A 89 4.48 -24.99 -3.54
C GLN A 89 3.30 -25.95 -3.63
N LEU A 90 3.31 -27.04 -2.86
CA LEU A 90 2.21 -28.01 -2.80
C LEU A 90 0.93 -27.37 -2.26
N TYR A 91 1.04 -26.51 -1.24
CA TYR A 91 -0.09 -25.80 -0.68
C TYR A 91 -0.71 -24.82 -1.71
N TYR A 92 0.12 -24.05 -2.41
CA TYR A 92 -0.34 -23.17 -3.46
C TYR A 92 -1.03 -23.93 -4.62
N GLU A 93 -0.48 -25.07 -5.06
CA GLU A 93 -1.14 -25.92 -6.06
C GLU A 93 -2.46 -26.50 -5.56
N GLN A 94 -2.56 -26.85 -4.27
CA GLN A 94 -3.83 -27.24 -3.65
C GLN A 94 -4.86 -26.10 -3.72
N LEU A 95 -4.47 -24.86 -3.41
CA LEU A 95 -5.37 -23.70 -3.52
C LEU A 95 -5.85 -23.50 -4.96
N LYS A 96 -4.97 -23.62 -5.95
CA LYS A 96 -5.34 -23.58 -7.38
C LYS A 96 -6.33 -24.69 -7.73
N SER A 97 -6.13 -25.90 -7.21
CA SER A 97 -7.06 -27.01 -7.42
C SER A 97 -8.47 -26.68 -6.89
N TYR A 98 -8.58 -25.99 -5.75
CA TYR A 98 -9.86 -25.54 -5.20
C TYR A 98 -10.54 -24.47 -6.04
N VAL A 99 -9.77 -23.57 -6.67
CA VAL A 99 -10.33 -22.59 -7.62
C VAL A 99 -10.98 -23.31 -8.80
N VAL A 100 -10.33 -24.34 -9.35
CA VAL A 100 -10.86 -25.11 -10.49
C VAL A 100 -12.07 -25.97 -10.09
N GLN A 101 -12.04 -26.56 -8.90
CA GLN A 101 -13.09 -27.48 -8.43
C GLN A 101 -14.34 -26.77 -7.92
N HIS A 102 -14.20 -25.54 -7.44
CA HIS A 102 -15.27 -24.82 -6.75
C HIS A 102 -15.47 -23.43 -7.34
N ASP A 103 -16.54 -23.27 -8.12
CA ASP A 103 -17.01 -21.98 -8.62
C ASP A 103 -17.68 -21.20 -7.48
N LEU A 104 -17.07 -20.07 -7.08
CA LEU A 104 -17.59 -19.19 -6.04
C LEU A 104 -17.93 -17.82 -6.63
N LEU A 105 -19.00 -17.19 -6.12
CA LEU A 105 -19.38 -15.82 -6.51
C LEU A 105 -18.23 -14.81 -6.42
N VAL A 106 -17.32 -14.99 -5.46
CA VAL A 106 -16.12 -14.16 -5.31
C VAL A 106 -15.24 -14.16 -6.56
N ASP A 107 -15.24 -15.23 -7.35
CA ASP A 107 -14.43 -15.32 -8.56
C ASP A 107 -14.94 -14.34 -9.63
N SER A 108 -16.25 -14.20 -9.74
CA SER A 108 -16.88 -13.21 -10.62
C SER A 108 -16.57 -11.78 -10.16
N LEU A 109 -16.48 -11.54 -8.84
CA LEU A 109 -16.09 -10.23 -8.30
C LEU A 109 -14.62 -9.91 -8.61
N ILE A 110 -13.71 -10.88 -8.43
CA ILE A 110 -12.29 -10.74 -8.77
C ILE A 110 -12.13 -10.50 -10.27
N TYR A 111 -12.77 -11.31 -11.11
CA TYR A 111 -12.71 -11.16 -12.56
C TYR A 111 -13.14 -9.75 -13.00
N LYS A 112 -14.28 -9.29 -12.49
CA LYS A 112 -14.81 -7.95 -12.78
C LYS A 112 -13.88 -6.86 -12.28
N ASP A 113 -13.30 -7.01 -11.09
CA ASP A 113 -12.37 -6.02 -10.53
C ASP A 113 -11.12 -5.85 -11.39
N VAL A 114 -10.46 -6.96 -11.73
CA VAL A 114 -9.25 -6.96 -12.58
C VAL A 114 -9.54 -6.29 -13.93
N LYS A 115 -10.66 -6.66 -14.57
CA LYS A 115 -11.06 -6.09 -15.87
C LYS A 115 -11.41 -4.60 -15.81
N LEU A 116 -11.91 -4.11 -14.68
CA LEU A 116 -12.25 -2.70 -14.51
C LEU A 116 -11.07 -1.84 -14.04
N THR A 117 -9.99 -2.47 -13.57
CA THR A 117 -8.84 -1.79 -12.96
C THR A 117 -7.57 -2.10 -13.74
N ALA A 118 -6.80 -3.10 -13.34
CA ALA A 118 -5.49 -3.41 -13.89
C ALA A 118 -5.48 -3.58 -15.43
N THR A 119 -6.47 -4.25 -16.02
CA THR A 119 -6.52 -4.43 -17.49
C THR A 119 -6.80 -3.11 -18.24
N ASN A 120 -7.41 -2.12 -17.58
CA ASN A 120 -7.69 -0.79 -18.16
C ASN A 120 -6.63 0.26 -17.77
N ASP A 121 -5.55 -0.15 -17.12
CA ASP A 121 -4.47 0.71 -16.67
C ASP A 121 -3.27 0.57 -17.61
N ASP A 122 -2.77 1.69 -18.12
CA ASP A 122 -1.66 1.73 -19.08
C ASP A 122 -0.36 1.11 -18.53
N GLN A 123 -0.21 1.03 -17.21
CA GLN A 123 0.95 0.43 -16.56
C GLN A 123 0.74 -1.08 -16.31
N TYR A 124 -0.47 -1.49 -15.94
CA TYR A 124 -0.70 -2.84 -15.41
C TYR A 124 -1.40 -3.82 -16.36
N PHE A 125 -1.81 -3.38 -17.57
CA PHE A 125 -2.61 -4.19 -18.48
C PHE A 125 -1.97 -5.55 -18.86
N VAL A 126 -0.64 -5.65 -18.80
CA VAL A 126 0.12 -6.88 -19.12
C VAL A 126 0.09 -7.94 -18.02
N PHE A 127 -0.31 -7.59 -16.80
CA PHE A 127 -0.20 -8.47 -15.62
C PHE A 127 -1.50 -9.19 -15.26
N GLU A 128 -2.50 -9.18 -16.13
CA GLU A 128 -3.80 -9.80 -15.88
C GLU A 128 -3.68 -11.25 -15.35
N ASP A 129 -2.90 -12.09 -16.05
CA ASP A 129 -2.73 -13.50 -15.67
C ASP A 129 -2.00 -13.67 -14.32
N TYR A 130 -1.04 -12.79 -14.03
CA TYR A 130 -0.32 -12.81 -12.75
C TYR A 130 -1.24 -12.44 -11.59
N ILE A 131 -2.09 -11.42 -11.79
CA ILE A 131 -3.05 -10.98 -10.77
C ILE A 131 -4.06 -12.09 -10.48
N TYR A 132 -4.56 -12.80 -11.49
CA TYR A 132 -5.45 -13.95 -11.28
C TYR A 132 -4.77 -15.10 -10.53
N GLN A 133 -3.52 -15.40 -10.86
CA GLN A 133 -2.72 -16.42 -10.16
C GLN A 133 -2.52 -16.09 -8.68
N VAL A 134 -2.64 -14.83 -8.27
CA VAL A 134 -2.59 -14.45 -6.85
C VAL A 134 -3.97 -14.42 -6.21
N LEU A 135 -4.92 -13.70 -6.81
CA LEU A 135 -6.19 -13.37 -6.17
C LEU A 135 -7.13 -14.57 -6.04
N PHE A 136 -7.16 -15.47 -7.02
CA PHE A 136 -8.02 -16.65 -6.92
C PHE A 136 -7.54 -17.61 -5.82
N PRO A 137 -6.26 -18.04 -5.76
CA PRO A 137 -5.76 -18.80 -4.62
C PRO A 137 -5.94 -18.07 -3.29
N PHE A 138 -5.69 -16.75 -3.26
CA PHE A 138 -5.86 -15.94 -2.05
C PHE A 138 -7.29 -15.99 -1.51
N SER A 139 -8.30 -16.02 -2.37
CA SER A 139 -9.71 -16.14 -1.95
C SER A 139 -10.03 -17.48 -1.28
N ARG A 140 -9.22 -18.52 -1.51
CA ARG A 140 -9.38 -19.88 -0.97
C ARG A 140 -8.52 -20.15 0.27
N ASP A 141 -7.47 -19.35 0.51
CA ASP A 141 -6.53 -19.57 1.60
C ASP A 141 -7.12 -19.19 2.96
N THR A 142 -7.40 -20.21 3.78
CA THR A 142 -7.93 -20.04 5.13
C THR A 142 -6.88 -19.55 6.14
N GLN A 143 -5.58 -19.63 5.86
CA GLN A 143 -4.53 -19.04 6.70
C GLN A 143 -4.67 -17.52 6.77
N VAL A 144 -5.25 -16.89 5.74
CA VAL A 144 -5.53 -15.45 5.71
C VAL A 144 -6.47 -15.05 6.86
N LEU A 145 -7.33 -15.94 7.35
CA LEU A 145 -8.23 -15.65 8.48
C LEU A 145 -7.48 -15.22 9.74
N ASP A 146 -6.21 -15.57 9.87
CA ASP A 146 -5.38 -15.22 11.03
C ASP A 146 -5.23 -13.71 11.23
N HIS A 147 -5.36 -12.88 10.19
CA HIS A 147 -5.33 -11.43 10.36
C HIS A 147 -6.47 -10.92 11.26
N PHE A 148 -7.61 -11.65 11.32
CA PHE A 148 -8.72 -11.30 12.21
C PHE A 148 -8.35 -11.46 13.70
N LYS A 149 -7.36 -12.30 14.06
CA LYS A 149 -6.87 -12.44 15.44
C LYS A 149 -6.28 -11.13 15.98
N HIS A 150 -5.79 -10.26 15.09
CA HIS A 150 -5.17 -8.98 15.41
C HIS A 150 -6.11 -7.80 15.10
N SER A 151 -7.40 -8.09 14.99
CA SER A 151 -8.41 -7.17 14.48
C SER A 151 -9.68 -7.23 15.32
N SER A 152 -10.45 -6.14 15.32
CA SER A 152 -11.79 -6.11 15.93
C SER A 152 -12.91 -6.57 14.99
N ALA A 153 -12.59 -6.85 13.72
CA ALA A 153 -13.55 -7.39 12.76
C ALA A 153 -13.68 -8.90 12.88
N ASN A 154 -14.81 -9.43 12.45
CA ASN A 154 -15.03 -10.86 12.30
C ASN A 154 -15.10 -11.21 10.81
N PRO A 155 -14.57 -12.38 10.41
CA PRO A 155 -14.73 -12.86 9.05
C PRO A 155 -16.21 -13.02 8.69
N PRO A 156 -16.62 -12.62 7.47
CA PRO A 156 -17.95 -12.84 6.96
C PRO A 156 -18.29 -14.33 6.95
N LYS A 157 -19.54 -14.63 7.30
CA LYS A 157 -20.08 -15.99 7.29
C LYS A 157 -21.18 -16.12 6.22
N SER A 158 -21.24 -17.27 5.59
CA SER A 158 -22.36 -17.74 4.78
C SER A 158 -22.95 -18.99 5.43
N TYR A 159 -24.18 -19.33 5.07
CA TYR A 159 -24.86 -20.51 5.59
C TYR A 159 -25.06 -21.52 4.47
N ILE A 160 -24.91 -22.80 4.79
CA ILE A 160 -25.25 -23.89 3.86
C ILE A 160 -26.72 -23.76 3.44
N ARG A 161 -27.00 -24.03 2.16
CA ARG A 161 -28.31 -23.84 1.54
C ARG A 161 -29.43 -24.46 2.38
N GLY A 162 -30.42 -23.65 2.74
CA GLY A 162 -31.58 -24.07 3.55
C GLY A 162 -31.35 -24.13 5.07
N LYS A 163 -30.19 -23.66 5.57
CA LYS A 163 -29.83 -23.63 7.00
C LYS A 163 -29.54 -22.21 7.51
N LEU A 164 -30.16 -21.20 6.90
CA LEU A 164 -29.97 -19.79 7.28
C LEU A 164 -30.30 -19.57 8.76
N GLY A 165 -29.37 -18.95 9.49
CA GLY A 165 -29.55 -18.60 10.91
C GLY A 165 -29.24 -19.73 11.90
N VAL A 166 -28.81 -20.90 11.43
CA VAL A 166 -28.34 -21.99 12.30
C VAL A 166 -26.82 -21.97 12.34
N GLU A 167 -26.25 -21.52 13.46
CA GLU A 167 -24.80 -21.28 13.61
C GLU A 167 -23.92 -22.50 13.33
N GLU A 168 -24.41 -23.72 13.59
CA GLU A 168 -23.70 -24.97 13.29
C GLU A 168 -23.43 -25.16 11.78
N PHE A 169 -24.19 -24.50 10.92
CA PHE A 169 -24.05 -24.55 9.47
C PHE A 169 -23.45 -23.27 8.87
N ALA A 170 -22.91 -22.39 9.71
CA ALA A 170 -22.23 -21.19 9.27
C ALA A 170 -20.77 -21.49 8.89
N VAL A 171 -20.35 -21.05 7.71
CA VAL A 171 -19.00 -21.22 7.17
C VAL A 171 -18.42 -19.86 6.80
N HIS A 172 -17.10 -19.67 6.90
CA HIS A 172 -16.48 -18.43 6.44
C HIS A 172 -16.60 -18.31 4.92
N TYR A 173 -17.01 -17.13 4.44
CA TYR A 173 -17.21 -16.89 3.02
C TYR A 173 -16.77 -15.47 2.62
N PRO A 174 -15.81 -15.31 1.68
CA PRO A 174 -15.03 -16.38 1.05
C PRO A 174 -14.18 -17.16 2.06
N PRO A 175 -13.57 -18.30 1.70
CA PRO A 175 -12.78 -19.10 2.64
C PRO A 175 -11.71 -18.30 3.41
N ASN A 176 -11.11 -17.30 2.77
CA ASN A 176 -10.14 -16.39 3.39
C ASN A 176 -10.74 -15.28 4.28
N GLY A 177 -12.07 -15.13 4.28
CA GLY A 177 -12.82 -14.10 5.01
C GLY A 177 -12.70 -12.68 4.42
N VAL A 178 -12.25 -12.51 3.18
CA VAL A 178 -12.05 -11.21 2.53
C VAL A 178 -12.95 -11.09 1.32
N ILE A 179 -13.91 -10.15 1.36
CA ILE A 179 -14.76 -9.83 0.21
C ILE A 179 -14.01 -8.80 -0.66
N PRO A 180 -13.66 -9.12 -1.92
CA PRO A 180 -13.03 -8.18 -2.84
C PRO A 180 -13.93 -6.97 -3.10
N PHE A 181 -13.29 -5.82 -3.25
CA PHE A 181 -13.92 -4.55 -3.59
C PHE A 181 -13.27 -3.96 -4.84
N HIS A 182 -13.87 -2.90 -5.39
CA HIS A 182 -13.30 -2.23 -6.55
C HIS A 182 -11.92 -1.62 -6.24
N GLY A 183 -10.89 -2.06 -6.96
CA GLY A 183 -9.49 -1.70 -6.73
C GLY A 183 -8.70 -2.72 -5.90
N PHE A 184 -9.26 -3.88 -5.57
CA PHE A 184 -8.56 -4.90 -4.79
C PHE A 184 -7.33 -5.44 -5.54
N ALA A 185 -7.45 -5.63 -6.86
CA ALA A 185 -6.36 -6.03 -7.75
C ALA A 185 -5.15 -5.08 -7.72
N MET A 186 -5.38 -3.81 -7.37
CA MET A 186 -4.30 -2.81 -7.32
C MET A 186 -3.30 -3.07 -6.18
N TYR A 187 -3.62 -3.92 -5.21
CA TYR A 187 -2.62 -4.33 -4.22
C TYR A 187 -1.62 -5.36 -4.76
N VAL A 188 -1.97 -6.08 -5.82
CA VAL A 188 -1.10 -7.07 -6.46
C VAL A 188 -0.33 -6.45 -7.62
N ALA A 189 -0.98 -5.58 -8.41
CA ALA A 189 -0.44 -5.11 -9.69
C ALA A 189 1.00 -4.55 -9.63
N PRO A 190 1.38 -3.70 -8.65
CA PRO A 190 2.77 -3.22 -8.55
C PRO A 190 3.78 -4.33 -8.26
N LEU A 191 3.37 -5.40 -7.56
CA LEU A 191 4.26 -6.52 -7.21
C LEU A 191 4.64 -7.34 -8.44
N CYS A 192 3.80 -7.36 -9.49
CA CYS A 192 4.07 -8.08 -10.73
C CYS A 192 5.28 -7.53 -11.49
N TYR A 193 5.72 -6.30 -11.22
CA TYR A 193 6.97 -5.75 -11.76
C TYR A 193 8.23 -6.33 -11.12
N ILE A 194 8.13 -6.87 -9.89
CA ILE A 194 9.29 -7.31 -9.11
C ILE A 194 9.31 -8.81 -8.81
N TYR A 195 8.23 -9.54 -9.09
CA TYR A 195 8.18 -10.98 -8.94
C TYR A 195 7.68 -11.65 -10.22
N ASP A 196 8.52 -12.51 -10.77
CA ASP A 196 8.27 -13.33 -11.96
C ASP A 196 7.69 -14.72 -11.61
N ASP A 197 8.02 -15.26 -10.44
CA ASP A 197 7.44 -16.50 -9.89
C ASP A 197 6.09 -16.23 -9.20
N PRO A 198 4.96 -16.76 -9.73
CA PRO A 198 3.63 -16.60 -9.13
C PRO A 198 3.51 -17.15 -7.70
N VAL A 199 4.25 -18.19 -7.34
CA VAL A 199 4.20 -18.77 -5.99
C VAL A 199 4.82 -17.78 -5.00
N VAL A 200 6.01 -17.28 -5.30
CA VAL A 200 6.68 -16.27 -4.47
C VAL A 200 5.84 -14.99 -4.39
N LEU A 201 5.31 -14.53 -5.52
CA LEU A 201 4.41 -13.38 -5.59
C LEU A 201 3.19 -13.56 -4.68
N TYR A 202 2.56 -14.75 -4.71
CA TYR A 202 1.43 -15.09 -3.86
C TYR A 202 1.76 -14.96 -2.38
N TYR A 203 2.85 -15.57 -1.92
CA TYR A 203 3.24 -15.55 -0.52
C TYR A 203 3.65 -14.15 -0.03
N VAL A 204 4.33 -13.37 -0.88
CA VAL A 204 4.65 -11.96 -0.59
C VAL A 204 3.37 -11.13 -0.47
N PHE A 205 2.43 -11.28 -1.40
CA PHE A 205 1.15 -10.58 -1.34
C PHE A 205 0.37 -10.95 -0.07
N ARG A 206 0.31 -12.24 0.28
CA ARG A 206 -0.38 -12.72 1.48
C ARG A 206 0.16 -12.04 2.73
N GLU A 207 1.48 -11.98 2.90
CA GLU A 207 2.11 -11.30 4.04
C GLU A 207 1.87 -9.79 4.04
N LEU A 208 1.98 -9.12 2.88
CA LEU A 208 1.66 -7.69 2.77
C LEU A 208 0.22 -7.41 3.17
N TYR A 209 -0.70 -8.24 2.72
CA TYR A 209 -2.11 -8.11 3.05
C TYR A 209 -2.35 -8.31 4.54
N MET A 210 -1.87 -9.43 5.11
CA MET A 210 -2.11 -9.81 6.51
C MET A 210 -1.45 -8.87 7.52
N ARG A 211 -0.37 -8.17 7.15
CA ARG A 211 0.31 -7.21 8.03
C ARG A 211 -0.20 -5.78 7.86
N TYR A 212 -0.49 -5.39 6.62
CA TYR A 212 -0.72 -4.00 6.24
C TYR A 212 -2.07 -3.79 5.56
N PHE A 213 -2.30 -4.34 4.36
CA PHE A 213 -3.40 -3.88 3.51
C PHE A 213 -4.79 -4.13 4.06
N PHE A 214 -4.99 -5.19 4.87
CA PHE A 214 -6.29 -5.42 5.53
C PHE A 214 -6.76 -4.20 6.35
N ARG A 215 -5.82 -3.42 6.91
CA ARG A 215 -6.10 -2.24 7.73
C ARG A 215 -6.66 -1.08 6.92
N LEU A 216 -6.45 -1.06 5.60
CA LEU A 216 -6.84 0.03 4.70
C LEU A 216 -8.31 -0.01 4.30
N HIS A 217 -8.99 -1.12 4.54
CA HIS A 217 -10.41 -1.28 4.19
C HIS A 217 -11.22 -1.91 5.33
N GLN A 218 -10.65 -1.94 6.53
CA GLN A 218 -11.33 -2.44 7.71
C GLN A 218 -11.46 -1.35 8.78
N ILE A 219 -12.68 -1.14 9.26
CA ILE A 219 -12.96 -0.22 10.35
C ILE A 219 -12.47 -0.85 11.66
N SER A 220 -11.52 -0.20 12.32
CA SER A 220 -11.05 -0.59 13.66
C SER A 220 -10.49 0.64 14.39
N SER A 221 -10.23 0.49 15.69
CA SER A 221 -9.57 1.51 16.51
C SER A 221 -8.03 1.46 16.42
N HIS A 222 -7.47 0.58 15.60
CA HIS A 222 -6.02 0.43 15.48
C HIS A 222 -5.38 1.72 14.92
N PRO A 223 -4.24 2.20 15.43
CA PRO A 223 -3.62 3.46 15.00
C PRO A 223 -3.26 3.54 13.51
N GLN A 224 -3.06 2.40 12.87
CA GLN A 224 -2.79 2.28 11.42
C GLN A 224 -4.01 1.85 10.59
N SER A 225 -5.21 1.85 11.18
CA SER A 225 -6.46 1.59 10.45
C SER A 225 -6.78 2.72 9.48
N ILE A 226 -7.59 2.45 8.46
CA ILE A 226 -8.03 3.48 7.52
C ILE A 226 -8.66 4.68 8.21
N VAL A 227 -9.44 4.47 9.28
CA VAL A 227 -10.06 5.56 10.05
C VAL A 227 -8.98 6.42 10.71
N SER A 228 -7.99 5.80 11.34
CA SER A 228 -6.88 6.53 11.97
C SER A 228 -6.00 7.25 10.95
N LEU A 229 -5.78 6.67 9.77
CA LEU A 229 -5.05 7.32 8.67
C LEU A 229 -5.82 8.53 8.11
N CYS A 230 -7.14 8.43 7.99
CA CYS A 230 -8.00 9.56 7.61
C CYS A 230 -7.91 10.71 8.61
N LEU A 231 -7.98 10.39 9.91
CA LEU A 231 -7.82 11.37 10.98
C LEU A 231 -6.44 12.00 10.99
N LEU A 232 -5.39 11.20 10.74
CA LEU A 232 -4.01 11.67 10.62
C LEU A 232 -3.88 12.66 9.47
N PHE A 233 -4.39 12.31 8.28
CA PHE A 233 -4.42 13.18 7.12
C PHE A 233 -5.12 14.52 7.41
N GLU A 234 -6.34 14.49 7.96
CA GLU A 234 -7.08 15.73 8.24
C GLU A 234 -6.38 16.60 9.28
N SER A 235 -5.86 15.98 10.34
CA SER A 235 -5.14 16.70 11.41
C SER A 235 -3.89 17.38 10.89
N LEU A 236 -3.11 16.68 10.06
CA LEU A 236 -1.90 17.21 9.45
C LEU A 236 -2.24 18.34 8.47
N LEU A 237 -3.16 18.12 7.54
CA LEU A 237 -3.54 19.14 6.55
C LEU A 237 -4.09 20.40 7.21
N GLN A 238 -4.94 20.27 8.23
CA GLN A 238 -5.49 21.41 8.96
C GLN A 238 -4.41 22.18 9.72
N SER A 239 -3.37 21.50 10.22
CA SER A 239 -2.31 22.15 10.98
C SER A 239 -1.24 22.81 10.12
N GLN A 240 -0.83 22.16 9.04
CA GLN A 240 0.21 22.64 8.15
C GLN A 240 -0.33 23.65 7.13
N GLU A 241 -1.54 23.40 6.61
CA GLU A 241 -2.14 24.20 5.55
C GLU A 241 -3.55 24.70 5.92
N PRO A 242 -3.72 25.44 7.02
CA PRO A 242 -5.04 25.86 7.52
C PRO A 242 -5.81 26.71 6.50
N GLN A 243 -5.12 27.58 5.77
CA GLN A 243 -5.74 28.41 4.74
C GLN A 243 -6.31 27.58 3.59
N LEU A 244 -5.54 26.60 3.10
CA LEU A 244 -5.98 25.68 2.06
C LEU A 244 -7.17 24.85 2.54
N PHE A 245 -7.09 24.30 3.75
CA PHE A 245 -8.15 23.48 4.33
C PHE A 245 -9.47 24.25 4.44
N LEU A 246 -9.43 25.50 4.91
CA LEU A 246 -10.61 26.37 5.01
C LEU A 246 -11.17 26.77 3.64
N HIS A 247 -10.29 27.09 2.69
CA HIS A 247 -10.69 27.39 1.32
C HIS A 247 -11.43 26.21 0.67
N LEU A 248 -10.86 25.01 0.73
CA LEU A 248 -11.47 23.79 0.19
C LEU A 248 -12.85 23.52 0.82
N LYS A 249 -12.98 23.69 2.15
CA LYS A 249 -14.28 23.60 2.83
C LYS A 249 -15.30 24.62 2.32
N THR A 250 -14.87 25.86 2.04
CA THR A 250 -15.76 26.93 1.55
C THR A 250 -16.34 26.61 0.18
N ILE A 251 -15.54 26.02 -0.71
CA ILE A 251 -15.98 25.60 -2.05
C ILE A 251 -16.61 24.18 -2.06
N GLN A 252 -16.93 23.62 -0.88
CA GLN A 252 -17.48 22.28 -0.67
C GLN A 252 -16.61 21.12 -1.17
N ALA A 253 -15.32 21.36 -1.39
CA ALA A 253 -14.32 20.33 -1.65
C ALA A 253 -13.87 19.70 -0.32
N GLN A 254 -14.39 18.53 0.04
CA GLN A 254 -13.93 17.82 1.24
C GLN A 254 -12.57 17.14 0.94
N PRO A 255 -11.44 17.59 1.53
CA PRO A 255 -10.12 17.07 1.17
C PRO A 255 -10.00 15.56 1.38
N LEU A 256 -10.58 15.07 2.48
CA LEU A 256 -10.57 13.64 2.81
C LEU A 256 -11.28 12.79 1.76
N ARG A 257 -12.36 13.28 1.13
CA ARG A 257 -13.09 12.52 0.10
C ARG A 257 -12.22 12.25 -1.13
N ILE A 258 -11.29 13.15 -1.44
CA ILE A 258 -10.31 12.98 -2.51
C ILE A 258 -9.21 12.04 -2.04
N ALA A 259 -8.56 12.34 -0.90
CA ALA A 259 -7.44 11.57 -0.37
C ALA A 259 -7.80 10.11 -0.03
N PHE A 260 -9.02 9.84 0.42
CA PHE A 260 -9.50 8.50 0.78
C PHE A 260 -9.32 7.50 -0.36
N LYS A 261 -9.55 7.95 -1.60
CA LYS A 261 -9.39 7.15 -2.81
C LYS A 261 -7.95 6.67 -3.01
N TRP A 262 -6.96 7.45 -2.57
CA TRP A 262 -5.54 7.11 -2.61
C TRP A 262 -5.17 6.19 -1.44
N LEU A 263 -5.63 6.52 -0.22
CA LEU A 263 -5.32 5.78 1.00
C LEU A 263 -5.81 4.33 0.95
N ILE A 264 -7.06 4.10 0.50
CA ILE A 264 -7.65 2.75 0.42
C ILE A 264 -7.01 1.85 -0.65
N ARG A 265 -6.18 2.40 -1.54
CA ARG A 265 -5.42 1.64 -2.55
C ARG A 265 -3.91 1.73 -2.34
N ALA A 266 -3.47 2.29 -1.20
CA ALA A 266 -2.07 2.59 -0.93
C ALA A 266 -1.36 3.27 -2.12
N PHE A 267 -2.06 4.18 -2.80
CA PHE A 267 -1.68 4.92 -4.01
C PHE A 267 -1.51 4.13 -5.32
N SER A 268 -1.69 2.82 -5.30
CA SER A 268 -1.66 2.00 -6.52
C SER A 268 -2.82 2.38 -7.46
N GLY A 269 -2.50 2.55 -8.75
CA GLY A 269 -3.42 3.02 -9.79
C GLY A 269 -3.63 4.54 -9.82
N TYR A 270 -2.82 5.30 -9.08
CA TYR A 270 -2.80 6.77 -9.16
C TYR A 270 -1.40 7.32 -9.38
N LEU A 271 -0.39 6.68 -8.79
CA LEU A 271 1.02 6.98 -9.02
C LEU A 271 1.60 6.04 -10.08
N ASP A 272 2.72 6.47 -10.66
CA ASP A 272 3.60 5.58 -11.41
C ASP A 272 4.07 4.39 -10.54
N SER A 273 4.20 3.21 -11.15
CA SER A 273 4.45 1.95 -10.45
C SER A 273 5.75 1.98 -9.64
N GLU A 274 6.81 2.62 -10.15
CA GLU A 274 8.07 2.76 -9.41
C GLU A 274 7.87 3.68 -8.19
N GLN A 275 7.04 4.72 -8.30
CA GLN A 275 6.71 5.59 -7.17
C GLN A 275 5.88 4.87 -6.09
N VAL A 276 4.99 3.95 -6.51
CA VAL A 276 4.27 3.07 -5.57
C VAL A 276 5.23 2.12 -4.85
N LEU A 277 6.16 1.48 -5.58
CA LEU A 277 7.16 0.60 -4.99
C LEU A 277 8.08 1.34 -4.01
N LEU A 278 8.52 2.54 -4.37
CA LEU A 278 9.28 3.41 -3.46
C LEU A 278 8.47 3.77 -2.21
N LEU A 279 7.17 4.03 -2.32
CA LEU A 279 6.32 4.28 -1.15
C LEU A 279 6.23 3.04 -0.26
N TRP A 280 6.06 1.87 -0.86
CA TRP A 280 5.89 0.60 -0.14
C TRP A 280 7.20 0.10 0.50
N ASP A 281 8.37 0.44 -0.06
CA ASP A 281 9.66 0.28 0.62
C ASP A 281 9.60 0.91 2.02
N ARG A 282 8.98 2.10 2.15
CA ARG A 282 8.90 2.84 3.42
C ARG A 282 7.81 2.28 4.33
N VAL A 283 6.73 1.74 3.78
CA VAL A 283 5.74 0.99 4.57
C VAL A 283 6.42 -0.19 5.27
N LEU A 284 7.21 -0.96 4.53
CA LEU A 284 7.98 -2.10 5.06
C LEU A 284 9.09 -1.66 6.02
N ALA A 285 9.86 -0.64 5.65
CA ALA A 285 10.99 -0.13 6.44
C ALA A 285 10.58 0.38 7.83
N TYR A 286 9.45 1.09 7.90
CA TYR A 286 8.96 1.68 9.14
C TYR A 286 7.88 0.86 9.82
N ASN A 287 7.49 -0.26 9.21
CA ASN A 287 6.37 -1.09 9.66
C ASN A 287 5.10 -0.26 9.93
N SER A 288 4.82 0.71 9.05
CA SER A 288 3.80 1.73 9.28
C SER A 288 3.12 2.20 8.00
N LEU A 289 1.79 2.28 8.05
CA LEU A 289 0.95 2.86 6.99
C LEU A 289 0.79 4.38 7.09
N GLU A 290 1.27 5.02 8.16
CA GLU A 290 1.09 6.47 8.37
C GLU A 290 1.72 7.32 7.26
N ILE A 291 2.76 6.79 6.61
CA ILE A 291 3.42 7.47 5.48
C ILE A 291 2.46 7.74 4.31
N LEU A 292 1.39 6.94 4.17
CA LEU A 292 0.35 7.16 3.17
C LEU A 292 -0.41 8.47 3.43
N ALA A 293 -0.73 8.76 4.69
CA ALA A 293 -1.39 10.01 5.07
C ALA A 293 -0.45 11.21 4.91
N VAL A 294 0.83 11.05 5.26
CA VAL A 294 1.86 12.08 5.05
C VAL A 294 1.98 12.43 3.57
N LEU A 295 2.08 11.43 2.69
CA LEU A 295 2.13 11.65 1.25
C LEU A 295 0.89 12.37 0.74
N ALA A 296 -0.30 11.96 1.19
CA ALA A 296 -1.55 12.63 0.80
C ALA A 296 -1.51 14.12 1.16
N VAL A 297 -1.07 14.49 2.37
CA VAL A 297 -0.90 15.92 2.75
C VAL A 297 0.14 16.61 1.87
N ALA A 298 1.27 15.96 1.62
CA ALA A 298 2.35 16.51 0.80
C ALA A 298 1.88 16.86 -0.62
N ILE A 299 1.01 16.04 -1.23
CA ILE A 299 0.38 16.31 -2.53
C ILE A 299 -0.50 17.57 -2.48
N PHE A 300 -1.34 17.70 -1.44
CA PHE A 300 -2.17 18.89 -1.27
C PHE A 300 -1.32 20.16 -1.07
N SER A 301 -0.28 20.10 -0.23
CA SER A 301 0.64 21.21 0.00
C SER A 301 1.37 21.60 -1.28
N PHE A 302 1.81 20.63 -2.08
CA PHE A 302 2.50 20.88 -3.35
C PHE A 302 1.60 21.54 -4.40
N ARG A 303 0.31 21.19 -4.44
CA ARG A 303 -0.68 21.79 -5.35
C ARG A 303 -1.37 23.02 -4.76
N LYS A 304 -0.97 23.49 -3.57
CA LYS A 304 -1.64 24.56 -2.80
C LYS A 304 -1.94 25.80 -3.62
N THR A 305 -0.96 26.32 -4.38
CA THR A 305 -1.14 27.56 -5.15
C THR A 305 -2.28 27.43 -6.16
N ASN A 306 -2.37 26.30 -6.86
CA ASN A 306 -3.42 26.03 -7.82
C ASN A 306 -4.76 25.79 -7.10
N LEU A 307 -4.73 25.05 -6.00
CA LEU A 307 -5.92 24.76 -5.20
C LEU A 307 -6.55 25.99 -4.55
N LEU A 308 -5.77 27.03 -4.23
CA LEU A 308 -6.30 28.28 -3.68
C LEU A 308 -6.95 29.18 -4.76
N GLN A 309 -6.71 28.89 -6.04
CA GLN A 309 -7.26 29.67 -7.16
C GLN A 309 -8.59 29.12 -7.68
N VAL A 310 -8.96 27.89 -7.32
CA VAL A 310 -10.20 27.27 -7.81
C VAL A 310 -11.42 27.70 -7.00
N GLY A 311 -12.57 27.82 -7.66
CA GLY A 311 -13.82 28.27 -7.02
C GLY A 311 -14.82 27.15 -6.74
N THR A 312 -14.57 25.91 -7.17
CA THR A 312 -15.54 24.81 -7.10
C THR A 312 -14.89 23.48 -6.72
N ALA A 313 -15.66 22.60 -6.10
CA ALA A 313 -15.21 21.26 -5.75
C ALA A 313 -14.70 20.44 -6.94
N SER A 314 -15.39 20.53 -8.09
CA SER A 314 -14.98 19.83 -9.32
C SER A 314 -13.64 20.33 -9.85
N ALA A 315 -13.36 21.64 -9.78
CA ALA A 315 -12.07 22.18 -10.18
C ALA A 315 -10.94 21.75 -9.22
N ALA A 316 -11.22 21.68 -7.91
CA ALA A 316 -10.27 21.15 -6.94
C ALA A 316 -9.94 19.66 -7.18
N GLU A 317 -10.97 18.86 -7.49
CA GLU A 317 -10.77 17.46 -7.92
C GLU A 317 -9.94 17.39 -9.21
N GLY A 318 -10.17 18.27 -10.18
CA GLY A 318 -9.39 18.35 -11.41
C GLY A 318 -7.90 18.64 -11.18
N VAL A 319 -7.58 19.56 -10.27
CA VAL A 319 -6.18 19.87 -9.90
C VAL A 319 -5.45 18.66 -9.29
N LEU A 320 -6.20 17.75 -8.66
CA LEU A 320 -5.70 16.56 -7.97
C LEU A 320 -5.99 15.25 -8.71
N ALA A 321 -6.56 15.33 -9.92
CA ALA A 321 -7.00 14.14 -10.66
C ALA A 321 -5.81 13.31 -11.12
N ASP A 322 -4.77 13.98 -11.62
CA ASP A 322 -3.54 13.35 -12.10
C ASP A 322 -2.37 13.65 -11.16
N ILE A 323 -1.91 12.58 -10.50
CA ILE A 323 -0.75 12.58 -9.62
C ILE A 323 0.34 11.61 -10.12
N THR A 324 0.18 11.03 -11.31
CA THR A 324 1.05 9.97 -11.85
C THR A 324 2.52 10.41 -11.93
N THR A 325 2.74 11.67 -12.30
CA THR A 325 4.10 12.24 -12.49
C THR A 325 4.78 12.69 -11.20
N LEU A 326 4.12 12.60 -10.05
CA LEU A 326 4.68 13.09 -8.78
C LEU A 326 5.79 12.17 -8.27
N LYS A 327 6.91 12.77 -7.84
CA LYS A 327 8.00 12.05 -7.18
C LYS A 327 7.73 11.96 -5.68
N VAL A 328 7.43 10.76 -5.19
CA VAL A 328 6.96 10.50 -3.82
C VAL A 328 7.97 10.89 -2.77
N VAL A 329 9.24 10.46 -2.95
CA VAL A 329 10.27 10.67 -1.94
C VAL A 329 10.55 12.16 -1.74
N PRO A 330 10.90 12.95 -2.78
CA PRO A 330 11.12 14.39 -2.60
C PRO A 330 9.91 15.12 -2.00
N LEU A 331 8.70 14.72 -2.37
CA LEU A 331 7.48 15.34 -1.89
C LEU A 331 7.28 15.15 -0.38
N ILE A 332 7.51 13.92 0.12
CA ILE A 332 7.51 13.62 1.55
C ILE A 332 8.63 14.40 2.25
N GLN A 333 9.83 14.46 1.65
CA GLN A 333 10.96 15.18 2.24
C GLN A 333 10.66 16.66 2.44
N LEU A 334 10.06 17.30 1.44
CA LEU A 334 9.63 18.70 1.52
C LEU A 334 8.58 18.86 2.63
N SER A 335 7.52 18.06 2.61
CA SER A 335 6.43 18.17 3.59
C SER A 335 6.86 17.92 5.04
N LEU A 336 7.79 16.99 5.27
CA LEU A 336 8.24 16.65 6.61
C LEU A 336 9.46 17.45 7.08
N PHE A 337 10.36 17.92 6.21
CA PHE A 337 11.68 18.40 6.64
C PHE A 337 12.09 19.76 6.07
N SER A 338 11.34 20.38 5.16
CA SER A 338 11.70 21.70 4.62
C SER A 338 11.21 22.90 5.46
N THR A 339 10.70 22.64 6.66
CA THR A 339 10.15 23.65 7.58
C THR A 339 10.93 23.76 8.86
#